data_AF-A0A9D5Y1Y3-F1
#
_entry.id   AF-A0A9D5Y1Y3-F1
#
_cell.length_a   1.000
_cell.length_b   1.000
_cell.length_c   1.000
_cell.angle_alpha   90.00
_cell.angle_beta   90.00
_cell.angle_gamma   90.00
#
_symmetry.space_group_name_H-M   'P 1'
#
loop_
_entity.id
_entity.type
_entity.pdbx_description
1 polymer ?
#
loop_
_entity_poly.entity_id
_entity_poly.type
_entity_poly.pdbx_seq_one_letter_code
_entity_poly.pdbx_strand_id
1 'polypeptide(L)'
;MPILMKFLHVLAAMAWLGGISFMLFALRPAATDLLAPPQRLPLIAQTLKRFFRLVWITIIVLLLTGLAMLLGVGMKNAPAGWHAMLGAGLLMFALFGHLYFGPFRRLQQAVSAADWPEGGRRVGQIATLAMLNLGLGVLSIAAVLFLA
;
A
#
# COMPACT_ATOMS: atom_id res chain seq x y z
N MET A 1 -23.89 13.41 -6.18
CA MET A 1 -23.33 12.05 -5.95
C MET A 1 -21.86 11.85 -6.37
N PRO A 2 -21.35 12.34 -7.53
CA PRO A 2 -20.02 11.92 -8.01
C PRO A 2 -18.83 12.58 -7.31
N ILE A 3 -18.96 13.80 -6.79
CA ILE A 3 -17.82 14.54 -6.23
C ILE A 3 -17.33 13.99 -4.89
N LEU A 4 -18.25 13.59 -4.02
CA LEU A 4 -17.90 12.98 -2.72
C LEU A 4 -17.17 11.65 -2.92
N MET A 5 -17.65 10.80 -3.85
CA MET A 5 -17.00 9.52 -4.15
C MET A 5 -15.59 9.72 -4.70
N LYS A 6 -15.41 10.65 -5.66
CA LYS A 6 -14.09 11.01 -6.17
C LYS A 6 -13.18 11.56 -5.07
N PHE A 7 -13.68 12.46 -4.24
CA PHE A 7 -12.93 13.04 -3.12
C PHE A 7 -12.44 11.95 -2.16
N LEU A 8 -13.33 11.05 -1.71
CA LEU A 8 -12.97 9.95 -0.82
C LEU A 8 -11.99 8.98 -1.48
N HIS A 9 -12.19 8.68 -2.77
CA HIS A 9 -11.31 7.81 -3.54
C HIS A 9 -9.88 8.37 -3.60
N VAL A 10 -9.75 9.64 -4.00
CA VAL A 10 -8.43 10.32 -4.08
C VAL A 10 -7.80 10.45 -2.69
N LEU A 11 -8.58 10.80 -1.67
CA LEU A 11 -8.07 10.90 -0.30
C LEU A 11 -7.50 9.56 0.20
N ALA A 12 -8.20 8.45 -0.07
CA ALA A 12 -7.73 7.11 0.27
C ALA A 12 -6.48 6.71 -0.52
N ALA A 13 -6.41 7.05 -1.82
CA ALA A 13 -5.23 6.83 -2.64
C ALA A 13 -4.02 7.63 -2.13
N MET A 14 -4.21 8.90 -1.78
CA MET A 14 -3.17 9.76 -1.21
C MET A 14 -2.64 9.21 0.12
N ALA A 15 -3.53 8.81 1.02
CA ALA A 15 -3.14 8.23 2.30
C ALA A 15 -2.31 6.95 2.12
N TRP A 16 -2.69 6.09 1.17
CA TRP A 16 -1.98 4.84 0.93
C TRP A 16 -0.64 5.05 0.20
N LEU A 17 -0.64 5.70 -0.97
CA LEU A 17 0.57 5.92 -1.77
C LEU A 17 1.54 6.85 -1.06
N GLY A 18 1.05 7.93 -0.44
CA GLY A 18 1.88 8.83 0.37
C GLY A 18 2.50 8.11 1.56
N GLY A 19 1.74 7.25 2.24
CA GLY A 19 2.26 6.43 3.33
C GLY A 19 3.34 5.44 2.89
N ILE A 20 3.16 4.76 1.76
CA ILE A 20 4.20 3.86 1.20
C ILE A 20 5.47 4.66 0.87
N SER A 21 5.33 5.78 0.16
CA SER A 21 6.45 6.66 -0.20
C SER A 21 7.21 7.14 1.04
N PHE A 22 6.49 7.61 2.07
CA PHE A 22 7.10 8.02 3.33
C PHE A 22 7.87 6.87 4.00
N MET A 23 7.29 5.68 4.06
CA MET A 23 7.94 4.51 4.65
C MET A 23 9.23 4.13 3.91
N LEU A 24 9.21 4.14 2.57
CA LEU A 24 10.33 3.71 1.73
C LEU A 24 11.46 4.74 1.68
N PHE A 25 11.13 6.02 1.49
CA PHE A 25 12.09 7.06 1.14
C PHE A 25 12.49 7.97 2.30
N ALA A 26 11.71 8.01 3.38
CA ALA A 26 12.03 8.85 4.54
C ALA A 26 12.29 8.01 5.79
N LEU A 27 11.30 7.25 6.26
CA LEU A 27 11.40 6.56 7.55
C LEU A 27 12.45 5.44 7.54
N ARG A 28 12.42 4.56 6.54
CA ARG A 28 13.33 3.40 6.49
C ARG A 28 14.80 3.81 6.37
N PRO A 29 15.20 4.74 5.49
CA PRO A 29 16.58 5.24 5.44
C PRO A 29 17.01 5.85 6.77
N ALA A 30 16.24 6.80 7.32
CA ALA A 30 16.57 7.44 8.58
C ALA A 30 16.71 6.43 9.75
N ALA A 31 15.81 5.45 9.83
CA ALA A 31 15.89 4.41 10.85
C ALA A 31 17.08 3.46 10.63
N THR A 32 17.54 3.27 9.38
CA THR A 32 18.71 2.46 9.06
C THR A 32 20.00 3.16 9.46
N ASP A 33 20.07 4.47 9.23
CA ASP A 33 21.26 5.28 9.49
C ASP A 33 21.46 5.56 10.98
N LEU A 34 20.36 5.75 11.72
CA LEU A 34 20.42 6.20 13.12
C LEU A 34 20.30 5.08 14.17
N LEU A 35 19.70 3.94 13.83
CA LEU A 35 19.31 2.94 14.83
C LEU A 35 19.91 1.56 14.56
N ALA A 36 20.45 0.95 15.62
CA ALA A 36 20.87 -0.45 15.60
C ALA A 36 19.65 -1.39 15.44
N PRO A 37 19.83 -2.62 14.92
CA PRO A 37 18.72 -3.55 14.68
C PRO A 37 17.74 -3.76 15.85
N PRO A 38 18.19 -3.90 17.12
CA PRO A 38 17.29 -4.08 18.27
C PRO A 38 16.36 -2.89 18.55
N GLN A 39 16.70 -1.69 18.09
CA GLN A 39 15.87 -0.48 18.23
C GLN A 39 15.08 -0.20 16.94
N ARG A 40 15.74 -0.39 15.79
CA ARG A 40 15.20 -0.16 14.45
C ARG A 40 14.03 -1.08 14.11
N LEU A 41 14.19 -2.39 14.33
CA LEU A 41 13.20 -3.38 13.88
C LEU A 41 11.88 -3.31 14.66
N PRO A 42 11.87 -3.12 16.00
CA PRO A 42 10.63 -2.84 16.73
C PRO A 42 9.94 -1.56 16.28
N LEU A 43 10.69 -0.47 16.03
CA LEU A 43 10.13 0.78 15.52
C LEU A 43 9.43 0.54 14.18
N ILE A 44 10.10 -0.11 13.23
CA ILE A 44 9.54 -0.41 11.91
C ILE A 44 8.30 -1.30 12.05
N ALA A 45 8.36 -2.38 12.85
CA ALA A 45 7.24 -3.29 13.04
C ALA A 45 6.00 -2.57 13.61
N GLN A 46 6.19 -1.71 14.62
CA GLN A 46 5.11 -0.96 15.24
C GLN A 46 4.55 0.13 14.32
N THR A 47 5.39 0.79 13.52
CA THR A 47 4.92 1.75 12.51
C THR A 47 4.11 1.05 11.42
N LEU A 48 4.61 -0.06 10.89
CA LEU A 48 3.89 -0.88 9.91
C LEU A 48 2.56 -1.39 10.46
N LYS A 49 2.50 -1.83 11.72
CA LYS A 49 1.25 -2.25 12.38
C LYS A 49 0.19 -1.14 12.35
N ARG A 50 0.57 0.09 12.68
CA ARG A 50 -0.33 1.24 12.68
C ARG A 50 -0.74 1.61 11.25
N PHE A 51 0.23 1.68 10.35
CA PHE A 51 -0.01 2.02 8.95
C PHE A 51 -0.91 1.00 8.25
N PHE A 52 -0.70 -0.30 8.44
CA PHE A 52 -1.51 -1.33 7.78
C PHE A 52 -2.97 -1.34 8.23
N ARG A 53 -3.27 -0.92 9.47
CA ARG A 53 -4.66 -0.68 9.88
C ARG A 53 -5.31 0.43 9.06
N LEU A 54 -4.58 1.51 8.78
CA LEU A 54 -5.05 2.58 7.90
C LEU A 54 -5.20 2.09 6.46
N VAL A 55 -4.25 1.27 5.97
CA VAL A 55 -4.30 0.70 4.61
C VAL A 55 -5.53 -0.18 4.41
N TRP A 56 -5.93 -0.99 5.39
CA TRP A 56 -7.19 -1.75 5.31
C TRP A 56 -8.41 -0.83 5.13
N ILE A 57 -8.44 0.29 5.84
CA ILE A 57 -9.52 1.28 5.70
C ILE A 57 -9.48 1.92 4.31
N THR A 58 -8.31 2.34 3.82
CA THR A 58 -8.18 2.97 2.50
C THR A 58 -8.55 2.00 1.37
N ILE A 59 -8.18 0.72 1.47
CA ILE A 59 -8.57 -0.33 0.50
C ILE A 59 -10.10 -0.43 0.41
N ILE A 60 -10.79 -0.50 1.55
CA ILE A 60 -12.25 -0.59 1.56
C ILE A 60 -12.87 0.65 0.89
N VAL A 61 -12.39 1.84 1.25
CA VAL A 61 -12.87 3.10 0.65
C VAL A 61 -12.62 3.11 -0.86
N LEU A 62 -11.43 2.72 -1.32
CA LEU A 62 -11.07 2.68 -2.74
C LEU A 62 -11.95 1.72 -3.54
N LEU A 63 -12.16 0.50 -3.03
CA LEU A 63 -12.99 -0.50 -3.70
C LEU A 63 -14.45 -0.06 -3.78
N LEU A 64 -15.03 0.42 -2.67
CA LEU A 64 -16.43 0.85 -2.64
C LEU A 64 -16.67 2.05 -3.55
N THR A 65 -15.83 3.09 -3.45
CA THR A 65 -15.96 4.30 -4.27
C THR A 65 -15.65 4.04 -5.74
N GLY A 66 -14.60 3.26 -6.03
CA GLY A 66 -14.19 2.92 -7.38
C GLY A 66 -15.24 2.08 -8.11
N LEU A 67 -15.75 1.03 -7.46
CA LEU A 67 -16.81 0.19 -8.03
C LEU A 67 -18.12 0.96 -8.19
N ALA A 68 -18.51 1.81 -7.23
CA ALA A 68 -19.71 2.62 -7.36
C ALA A 68 -19.63 3.57 -8.57
N MET A 69 -18.48 4.21 -8.79
CA MET A 69 -18.26 5.07 -9.96
C MET A 69 -18.25 4.27 -11.27
N LEU A 70 -17.59 3.10 -11.29
CA LEU A 70 -17.49 2.24 -12.46
C LEU A 70 -18.85 1.66 -12.87
N LEU A 71 -19.65 1.19 -11.90
CA LEU A 71 -20.99 0.66 -12.16
C LEU A 71 -21.96 1.76 -12.62
N GLY A 72 -21.78 3.00 -12.16
CA GLY A 72 -22.58 4.14 -12.62
C GLY A 72 -22.38 4.49 -14.09
N VAL A 73 -21.19 4.23 -14.65
CA VAL A 73 -20.88 4.41 -16.09
C VAL A 73 -21.16 3.12 -16.88
N GLY A 74 -20.97 1.96 -16.23
CA GLY A 74 -21.08 0.64 -16.81
C GLY A 74 -19.76 0.15 -17.42
N MET A 75 -19.47 -1.14 -17.25
CA MET A 75 -18.21 -1.78 -17.68
C MET A 75 -17.93 -1.68 -19.19
N LYS A 76 -18.96 -1.52 -20.02
CA LYS A 76 -18.79 -1.40 -21.47
C LYS A 76 -18.41 0.02 -21.91
N ASN A 77 -18.85 1.02 -21.14
CA ASN A 77 -18.71 2.43 -21.51
C ASN A 77 -17.57 3.12 -20.75
N ALA A 78 -16.98 2.45 -19.76
CA ALA A 78 -15.87 2.99 -19.00
C ALA A 78 -14.60 3.07 -19.88
N PRO A 79 -13.80 4.13 -19.76
CA PRO A 79 -12.55 4.23 -20.50
C PRO A 79 -11.56 3.10 -20.17
N ALA A 80 -10.67 2.80 -21.12
CA ALA A 80 -9.65 1.76 -20.94
C ALA A 80 -8.78 1.99 -19.68
N GLY A 81 -8.48 3.25 -19.37
CA GLY A 81 -7.74 3.64 -18.15
C GLY A 81 -8.42 3.21 -16.85
N TRP A 82 -9.75 3.17 -16.80
CA TRP A 82 -10.49 2.74 -15.60
C TRP A 82 -10.38 1.23 -15.38
N HIS A 83 -10.41 0.45 -16.47
CA HIS A 83 -10.18 -1.00 -16.41
C HIS A 83 -8.75 -1.34 -15.99
N ALA A 84 -7.76 -0.61 -16.52
CA ALA A 84 -6.37 -0.74 -16.12
C ALA A 84 -6.18 -0.40 -14.63
N MET A 85 -6.76 0.71 -14.16
CA MET A 85 -6.76 1.10 -12.75
C MET A 85 -7.40 0.02 -11.85
N LEU A 86 -8.55 -0.54 -12.26
CA LEU A 86 -9.19 -1.63 -11.51
C LEU A 86 -8.28 -2.85 -11.40
N GLY A 87 -7.70 -3.30 -12.53
CA GLY A 87 -6.79 -4.44 -12.55
C GLY A 87 -5.55 -4.23 -11.68
N ALA A 88 -4.93 -3.06 -11.79
CA ALA A 88 -3.78 -2.69 -10.96
C ALA A 88 -4.17 -2.59 -9.47
N GLY A 89 -5.31 -2.00 -9.13
CA GLY A 89 -5.81 -1.90 -7.77
C GLY A 89 -6.09 -3.26 -7.12
N LEU A 90 -6.66 -4.21 -7.86
CA LEU A 90 -6.86 -5.59 -7.40
C LEU A 90 -5.52 -6.32 -7.18
N LEU A 91 -4.55 -6.12 -8.08
CA LEU A 91 -3.20 -6.67 -7.90
C LEU A 91 -2.50 -6.06 -6.68
N MET A 92 -2.59 -4.74 -6.50
CA MET A 92 -2.05 -4.05 -5.32
C MET A 92 -2.68 -4.57 -4.03
N PHE A 93 -4.00 -4.81 -4.02
CA PHE A 93 -4.70 -5.41 -2.89
C PHE A 93 -4.18 -6.82 -2.58
N ALA A 94 -4.03 -7.67 -3.61
CA ALA A 94 -3.50 -9.02 -3.43
C ALA A 94 -2.05 -9.03 -2.90
N LEU A 95 -1.19 -8.14 -3.44
CA LEU A 95 0.19 -7.96 -2.96
C LEU A 95 0.22 -7.50 -1.50
N PHE A 96 -0.64 -6.56 -1.13
CA PHE A 96 -0.77 -6.11 0.26
C PHE A 96 -1.25 -7.23 1.17
N GLY A 97 -2.24 -8.01 0.76
CA GLY A 97 -2.69 -9.18 1.51
C GLY A 97 -1.56 -10.19 1.74
N HIS A 98 -0.81 -10.54 0.69
CA HIS A 98 0.35 -11.42 0.81
C HIS A 98 1.40 -10.85 1.77
N LEU A 99 1.74 -9.56 1.64
CA LEU A 99 2.66 -8.85 2.51
C LEU A 99 2.20 -8.89 3.98
N TYR A 100 0.92 -8.62 4.23
CA TYR A 100 0.34 -8.49 5.57
C TYR A 100 0.29 -9.84 6.30
N PHE A 101 -0.20 -10.89 5.64
CA PHE A 101 -0.38 -12.19 6.27
C PHE A 101 0.92 -13.02 6.33
N GLY A 102 1.88 -12.77 5.42
CA GLY A 102 3.15 -13.50 5.37
C GLY A 102 4.31 -12.72 6.01
N PRO A 103 5.04 -11.88 5.25
CA PRO A 103 6.21 -11.16 5.72
C PRO A 103 6.01 -10.34 7.00
N PHE A 104 4.89 -9.62 7.14
CA PHE A 104 4.66 -8.78 8.31
C PHE A 104 4.39 -9.58 9.59
N ARG A 105 3.69 -10.71 9.50
CA ARG A 105 3.54 -11.64 10.62
C ARG A 105 4.89 -12.20 11.05
N ARG A 106 5.72 -12.61 10.09
CA ARG A 106 7.07 -13.14 10.36
C ARG A 106 8.01 -12.08 10.94
N LEU A 107 7.90 -10.83 10.50
CA LEU A 107 8.63 -9.72 11.10
C LEU A 107 8.30 -9.55 12.59
N GLN A 108 7.01 -9.55 12.93
CA GLN A 108 6.58 -9.43 14.34
C GLN A 108 7.12 -10.58 15.19
N GLN A 109 7.06 -11.81 14.67
CA GLN A 109 7.61 -13.00 15.35
C GLN A 109 9.13 -12.87 15.57
N ALA A 110 9.88 -12.47 14.55
CA ALA A 110 11.33 -12.28 14.64
C ALA A 110 11.70 -11.19 15.67
N VAL A 111 10.96 -10.07 15.68
CA VAL A 111 11.15 -9.01 16.68
C VAL A 111 10.87 -9.50 18.10
N SER A 112 9.78 -10.25 18.31
CA SER A 112 9.46 -10.83 19.63
C SER A 112 10.49 -11.85 20.10
N ALA A 113 11.11 -12.59 19.17
CA ALA A 113 12.16 -13.57 19.46
C ALA A 113 13.57 -12.96 19.50
N ALA A 114 13.72 -11.64 19.30
CA ALA A 114 15.01 -10.96 19.14
C ALA A 114 15.90 -11.54 18.01
N ASP A 115 15.28 -12.16 16.99
CA ASP A 115 15.94 -12.65 15.78
C ASP A 115 16.11 -11.50 14.78
N TRP A 116 17.16 -10.71 15.00
CA TRP A 116 17.46 -9.52 14.20
C TRP A 116 17.85 -9.83 12.74
N PRO A 117 18.61 -10.89 12.43
CA PRO A 117 18.86 -11.31 11.06
C PRO A 117 17.57 -11.60 10.29
N GLU A 118 16.63 -12.37 10.87
CA GLU A 118 15.36 -12.66 10.22
C GLU A 118 14.48 -11.41 10.09
N GLY A 119 14.42 -10.58 11.14
CA GLY A 119 13.68 -9.33 11.11
C GLY A 119 14.17 -8.39 9.99
N GLY A 120 15.49 -8.27 9.82
CA GLY A 120 16.09 -7.51 8.72
C GLY A 120 15.69 -8.05 7.35
N ARG A 121 15.74 -9.38 7.15
CA ARG A 121 15.30 -10.03 5.91
C ARG A 121 13.84 -9.74 5.60
N ARG A 122 12.94 -9.81 6.59
CA ARG A 122 11.51 -9.54 6.40
C ARG A 122 11.21 -8.07 6.13
N VAL A 123 11.93 -7.13 6.76
CA VAL A 123 11.83 -5.70 6.41
C VAL A 123 12.23 -5.46 4.95
N GLY A 124 13.30 -6.11 4.47
CA GLY A 124 13.71 -6.06 3.07
C GLY A 124 12.62 -6.55 2.12
N GLN A 125 12.04 -7.73 2.41
CA GLN A 125 10.94 -8.29 1.61
C GLN A 125 9.71 -7.37 1.57
N ILE A 126 9.33 -6.78 2.72
CA ILE A 126 8.24 -5.82 2.81
C ILE A 126 8.54 -4.58 1.96
N ALA A 127 9.78 -4.07 1.99
CA ALA A 127 10.16 -2.91 1.20
C ALA A 127 10.08 -3.17 -0.31
N THR A 128 10.53 -4.34 -0.79
CA THR A 128 10.41 -4.73 -2.21
C THR A 128 8.96 -4.79 -2.66
N LEU A 129 8.10 -5.48 -1.89
CA LEU A 129 6.67 -5.58 -2.19
C LEU A 129 5.98 -4.22 -2.14
N ALA A 130 6.34 -3.37 -1.17
CA ALA A 130 5.81 -2.01 -1.07
C ALA A 130 6.24 -1.13 -2.25
N MET A 131 7.47 -1.28 -2.75
CA MET A 131 7.96 -0.56 -3.92
C MET A 131 7.23 -0.97 -5.20
N LEU A 132 6.99 -2.28 -5.38
CA LEU A 132 6.16 -2.78 -6.47
C LEU A 132 4.73 -2.22 -6.37
N ASN A 133 4.16 -2.19 -5.17
CA ASN A 133 2.82 -1.65 -4.92
C ASN A 133 2.75 -0.15 -5.26
N LEU A 134 3.77 0.62 -4.86
CA LEU A 134 3.89 2.04 -5.20
C LEU A 134 3.95 2.25 -6.72
N GLY A 135 4.75 1.45 -7.43
CA GLY A 135 4.84 1.49 -8.88
C GLY A 135 3.49 1.24 -9.56
N LEU A 136 2.76 0.23 -9.12
CA LEU A 136 1.39 -0.06 -9.60
C LEU A 136 0.43 1.11 -9.32
N GLY A 137 0.55 1.77 -8.18
CA GLY A 137 -0.23 2.97 -7.86
C GLY A 137 0.03 4.13 -8.80
N VAL A 138 1.31 4.41 -9.09
CA VAL A 138 1.71 5.42 -10.08
C VAL A 138 1.18 5.07 -11.47
N LEU A 139 1.31 3.81 -11.90
CA LEU A 139 0.78 3.33 -13.17
C LEU A 139 -0.75 3.44 -13.24
N SER A 140 -1.45 3.22 -12.13
CA SER A 140 -2.91 3.38 -12.04
C SER A 140 -3.32 4.83 -12.28
N ILE A 141 -2.61 5.79 -11.67
CA ILE A 141 -2.83 7.23 -11.89
C ILE A 141 -2.55 7.58 -13.35
N ALA A 142 -1.41 7.13 -13.90
CA ALA A 142 -1.06 7.36 -15.29
C ALA A 142 -2.11 6.80 -16.25
N ALA A 143 -2.62 5.59 -16.01
CA ALA A 143 -3.66 4.98 -16.82
C ALA A 143 -4.93 5.85 -16.86
N VAL A 144 -5.36 6.40 -15.72
CA VAL A 144 -6.52 7.29 -15.68
C VAL A 144 -6.24 8.66 -16.31
N LEU A 145 -5.01 9.15 -16.33
CA LEU A 145 -4.71 10.46 -16.93
C LEU A 145 -4.49 10.38 -18.44
N PHE A 146 -3.90 9.30 -18.94
CA PHE A 146 -3.47 9.18 -20.33
C PHE A 146 -4.34 8.24 -21.19
N LEU A 147 -5.19 7.40 -20.57
CA LEU A 147 -6.03 6.42 -21.25
C LEU A 147 -7.52 6.55 -20.88
N ALA A 148 -7.92 7.69 -20.28
CA ALA A 148 -9.31 7.97 -19.92
C ALA A 148 -10.04 8.86 -20.92
#